data_AF-A0A961JWS3-F1
#
_entry.id   AF-A0A961JWS3-F1
#
_cell.length_a   1.000
_cell.length_b   1.000
_cell.length_c   1.000
_cell.angle_alpha   90.00
_cell.angle_beta   90.00
_cell.angle_gamma   90.00
#
_symmetry.space_group_name_H-M   'P 1'
#
loop_
_entity.id
_entity.type
_entity.pdbx_description
1 polymer ?
#
loop_
_entity_poly.entity_id
_entity_poly.type
_entity_poly.pdbx_seq_one_letter_code
_entity_poly.pdbx_strand_id
1 'polypeptide(L)'
;MGRFYSRTEIVARVEGLTVAHLETYVAANCVVPCNRDGAPAFTEADLARLQLLTELASDFELDEDAAALVLGLVDQIHGLRRELRALGEALAEEPEETRARIRSRLGAAG
;
A
#
# COMPACT_ATOMS: atom_id res chain seq x y z
N MET A 1 -9.17 15.25 9.49
CA MET A 1 -7.82 15.80 9.76
C MET A 1 -6.90 14.61 9.91
N GLY A 2 -6.00 14.34 8.95
CA GLY A 2 -5.07 13.21 9.06
C GLY A 2 -4.01 13.50 10.12
N ARG A 3 -3.64 12.48 10.91
CA ARG A 3 -2.51 12.59 11.84
C ARG A 3 -1.21 12.60 11.04
N PHE A 4 -0.30 13.51 11.40
CA PHE A 4 1.02 13.60 10.82
C PHE A 4 2.08 13.28 11.87
N TYR A 5 3.17 12.67 11.43
CA TYR A 5 4.31 12.28 12.24
C TYR A 5 5.57 12.94 11.69
N SER A 6 6.40 13.49 12.57
CA SER A 6 7.76 13.90 12.22
C SER A 6 8.66 12.69 11.96
N ARG A 7 9.84 12.92 11.36
CA ARG A 7 10.88 11.89 11.18
C ARG A 7 11.19 11.13 12.47
N THR A 8 11.36 11.83 13.58
CA THR A 8 11.68 11.20 14.87
C THR A 8 10.51 10.37 15.40
N GLU A 9 9.27 10.86 15.25
CA GLU A 9 8.09 10.15 15.72
C GLU A 9 7.77 8.89 14.91
N ILE A 10 8.02 8.89 13.60
CA ILE A 10 7.75 7.72 12.76
C ILE A 10 8.79 6.62 12.99
N VAL A 11 10.07 6.98 13.10
CA VAL A 11 11.15 6.03 13.45
C VAL A 11 10.90 5.42 14.82
N ALA A 12 10.44 6.19 15.80
CA ALA A 12 10.13 5.67 17.14
C ALA A 12 8.90 4.75 17.18
N ARG A 13 8.03 4.79 16.16
CA ARG A 13 6.80 3.98 16.09
C ARG A 13 6.96 2.69 15.31
N VAL A 14 7.88 2.65 14.37
CA VAL A 14 8.13 1.46 13.55
C VAL A 14 9.28 0.69 14.17
N GLU A 15 8.97 -0.47 14.74
CA GLU A 15 9.97 -1.36 15.31
C GLU A 15 10.96 -1.81 14.23
N GLY A 16 12.27 -1.75 14.52
CA GLY A 16 13.33 -2.10 13.56
C GLY A 16 13.65 -1.04 12.51
N LEU A 17 12.88 0.06 12.42
CA LEU A 17 13.18 1.15 11.49
C LEU A 17 14.29 2.03 12.05
N THR A 18 15.33 2.25 11.24
CA THR A 18 16.37 3.23 11.54
C THR A 18 16.17 4.49 10.70
N VAL A 19 16.80 5.60 11.10
CA VAL A 19 16.80 6.82 10.26
C VAL A 19 17.44 6.54 8.90
N ALA A 20 18.48 5.70 8.84
CA ALA A 20 19.12 5.34 7.58
C ALA A 20 18.15 4.60 6.65
N HIS A 21 17.48 3.55 7.15
CA HIS A 21 16.49 2.80 6.37
C HIS A 21 15.34 3.71 5.90
N LEU A 22 14.86 4.62 6.77
CA LEU A 22 13.83 5.57 6.40
C LEU A 22 14.27 6.45 5.22
N GLU A 23 15.49 7.00 5.25
CA GLU A 23 15.99 7.81 4.13
C GLU A 23 16.15 6.97 2.86
N THR A 24 16.55 5.70 2.96
CA THR A 24 16.59 4.77 1.82
C THR A 24 15.19 4.59 1.21
N TYR A 25 14.18 4.33 2.04
CA TYR A 25 12.80 4.17 1.57
C TYR A 25 12.20 5.46 0.98
N VAL A 26 12.61 6.63 1.49
CA VAL A 26 12.23 7.91 0.89
C VAL A 26 12.93 8.11 -0.46
N ALA A 27 14.22 7.79 -0.56
CA ALA A 27 14.98 7.88 -1.81
C ALA A 27 14.44 6.93 -2.89
N ALA A 28 13.99 5.73 -2.50
CA ALA A 28 13.33 4.76 -3.37
C ALA A 28 11.89 5.16 -3.76
N ASN A 29 11.39 6.32 -3.31
CA ASN A 29 10.00 6.78 -3.46
C ASN A 29 8.97 5.79 -2.91
N CYS A 30 9.36 4.91 -1.98
CA CYS A 30 8.40 4.08 -1.27
C CYS A 30 7.50 4.94 -0.39
N VAL A 31 8.03 5.99 0.20
CA VAL A 31 7.29 6.94 1.02
C VAL A 31 7.66 8.35 0.59
N VAL A 32 6.68 9.19 0.32
CA VAL A 32 6.92 10.58 -0.10
C VAL A 32 6.42 11.50 1.01
N PRO A 33 7.30 11.95 1.93
CA PRO A 33 6.88 12.83 3.01
C PRO A 33 6.38 14.16 2.45
N CYS A 34 5.31 14.68 3.05
CA CYS A 34 4.89 16.04 2.77
C CYS A 34 5.78 17.03 3.54
N ASN A 35 6.01 18.22 2.99
CA ASN A 35 6.73 19.26 3.71
C ASN A 35 5.73 20.08 4.55
N ARG A 36 5.91 20.08 5.87
CA ARG A 36 5.17 20.95 6.80
C ARG A 36 6.14 21.75 7.64
N ASP A 37 5.97 23.06 7.63
CA ASP A 37 6.74 24.00 8.45
C ASP A 37 8.27 23.84 8.26
N GLY A 38 8.70 23.44 7.05
CA GLY A 38 10.10 23.23 6.70
C GLY A 38 10.66 21.85 7.09
N ALA A 39 9.82 20.94 7.57
CA ALA A 39 10.21 19.60 7.99
C ALA A 39 9.40 18.50 7.26
N PRO A 40 9.99 17.31 7.04
CA PRO A 40 9.27 16.17 6.51
C PRO A 40 8.23 15.68 7.52
N ALA A 41 7.00 15.56 7.05
CA ALA A 41 5.85 15.05 7.77
C ALA A 41 5.26 13.84 7.04
N PHE A 42 5.00 12.79 7.80
CA PHE A 42 4.53 11.50 7.33
C PHE A 42 3.10 11.27 7.80
N THR A 43 2.29 10.64 6.97
CA THR A 43 0.90 10.32 7.25
C THR A 43 0.77 8.98 7.97
N GLU A 44 -0.44 8.66 8.43
CA GLU A 44 -0.77 7.33 8.95
C GLU A 44 -0.64 6.22 7.89
N ALA A 45 -0.87 6.54 6.61
CA ALA A 45 -0.64 5.60 5.52
C ALA A 45 0.86 5.30 5.35
N ASP A 46 1.72 6.33 5.49
CA ASP A 46 3.17 6.16 5.44
C ASP A 46 3.68 5.30 6.59
N LEU A 47 3.09 5.44 7.78
CA LEU A 47 3.40 4.61 8.94
C LEU A 47 3.13 3.12 8.65
N ALA A 48 1.92 2.79 8.18
CA ALA A 48 1.56 1.41 7.84
C ALA A 48 2.46 0.83 6.74
N ARG A 49 2.84 1.66 5.77
CA ARG A 49 3.74 1.29 4.67
C ARG A 49 5.16 0.98 5.15
N LEU A 50 5.69 1.78 6.08
CA LEU A 50 7.01 1.56 6.68
C LEU A 50 7.04 0.35 7.60
N GLN A 51 5.95 0.08 8.32
CA GLN A 51 5.82 -1.15 9.11
C GLN A 51 5.94 -2.38 8.22
N LEU A 52 5.15 -2.42 7.13
CA LEU A 52 5.20 -3.54 6.19
C LEU A 52 6.56 -3.67 5.49
N LEU A 53 7.22 -2.56 5.13
CA LEU A 53 8.58 -2.62 4.56
C LEU A 53 9.59 -3.20 5.55
N THR A 54 9.50 -2.81 6.82
CA THR A 54 10.44 -3.26 7.85
C THR A 54 10.21 -4.73 8.17
N GLU A 55 8.95 -5.16 8.24
CA GLU A 55 8.57 -6.58 8.37
C GLU A 55 9.09 -7.40 7.17
N LEU A 56 8.86 -6.93 5.94
CA LEU A 56 9.33 -7.63 4.74
C LEU A 56 10.86 -7.72 4.66
N ALA A 57 11.57 -6.63 4.99
CA ALA A 57 13.03 -6.62 5.00
C ALA A 57 13.58 -7.59 6.06
N SER A 58 12.98 -7.63 7.25
CA SER A 58 13.40 -8.51 8.34
C SER A 58 13.06 -9.98 8.09
N ASP A 59 11.82 -10.29 7.71
CA ASP A 59 11.31 -11.66 7.60
C ASP A 59 11.90 -12.42 6.40
N PHE A 60 12.28 -11.69 5.35
CA PHE A 60 12.81 -12.26 4.11
C PHE A 60 14.28 -11.92 3.84
N GLU A 61 14.96 -11.31 4.82
CA GLU A 61 16.37 -10.86 4.70
C GLU A 61 16.63 -10.05 3.42
N LEU A 62 15.65 -9.22 3.03
CA LEU A 62 15.71 -8.41 1.82
C LEU A 62 16.49 -7.13 2.08
N ASP A 63 17.25 -6.70 1.07
CA ASP A 63 17.69 -5.31 1.00
C ASP A 63 16.48 -4.38 0.74
N GLU A 64 16.70 -3.09 0.94
CA GLU A 64 15.65 -2.08 0.86
C GLU A 64 15.05 -1.97 -0.56
N ASP A 65 15.84 -2.23 -1.60
CA ASP A 65 15.39 -2.22 -3.00
C ASP A 65 14.46 -3.40 -3.30
N ALA A 66 14.81 -4.59 -2.82
CA ALA A 66 13.98 -5.78 -2.94
C ALA A 66 12.70 -5.65 -2.10
N ALA A 67 12.79 -5.12 -0.88
CA ALA A 67 11.62 -4.83 -0.05
C ALA A 67 10.68 -3.82 -0.74
N ALA A 68 11.23 -2.78 -1.37
CA ALA A 68 10.47 -1.81 -2.16
C ALA A 68 9.73 -2.46 -3.34
N LEU A 69 10.39 -3.35 -4.09
CA LEU A 69 9.78 -4.09 -5.20
C LEU A 69 8.64 -4.98 -4.71
N VAL A 70 8.85 -5.74 -3.63
CA VAL A 70 7.81 -6.61 -3.06
C VAL A 70 6.61 -5.80 -2.60
N LEU A 71 6.84 -4.67 -1.91
CA LEU A 71 5.75 -3.79 -1.52
C LEU A 71 4.97 -3.27 -2.74
N GLY A 72 5.66 -2.88 -3.81
CA GLY A 72 5.01 -2.49 -5.07
C GLY A 72 4.14 -3.60 -5.68
N LEU A 73 4.53 -4.86 -5.55
CA LEU A 73 3.72 -6.01 -5.97
C LEU A 73 2.50 -6.21 -5.05
N VAL A 74 2.69 -6.08 -3.73
CA VAL A 74 1.60 -6.14 -2.75
C VAL A 74 0.55 -5.05 -3.04
N ASP A 75 1.00 -3.82 -3.31
CA ASP A 75 0.14 -2.71 -3.69
C ASP A 75 -0.66 -2.99 -4.97
N GLN A 76 -0.01 -3.56 -5.99
CA GLN A 76 -0.69 -3.94 -7.24
C GLN A 76 -1.78 -4.99 -7.00
N ILE A 77 -1.51 -6.01 -6.17
CA ILE A 77 -2.51 -7.02 -5.80
C ILE A 77 -3.69 -6.38 -5.05
N HIS A 78 -3.41 -5.47 -4.11
CA HIS A 78 -4.46 -4.75 -3.41
C HIS A 78 -5.26 -3.82 -4.35
N GLY A 79 -4.61 -3.19 -5.32
CA GLY A 79 -5.25 -2.41 -6.38
C GLY A 79 -6.23 -3.25 -7.19
N LEU A 80 -5.78 -4.37 -7.74
CA LEU A 80 -6.61 -5.30 -8.49
C LEU A 80 -7.78 -5.83 -7.67
N ARG A 81 -7.55 -6.18 -6.40
CA ARG A 81 -8.61 -6.63 -5.48
C ARG A 81 -9.65 -5.53 -5.24
N ARG A 82 -9.25 -4.26 -5.15
CA ARG A 82 -10.19 -3.14 -5.01
C ARG A 82 -11.02 -2.95 -6.29
N GLU A 83 -10.39 -3.00 -7.46
CA GLU A 83 -11.07 -2.89 -8.75
C GLU A 83 -12.09 -4.02 -8.95
N LEU A 84 -11.71 -5.26 -8.63
CA LEU A 84 -12.63 -6.41 -8.71
C LEU A 84 -13.82 -6.28 -7.74
N ARG A 85 -13.59 -5.74 -6.53
CA ARG A 85 -14.68 -5.46 -5.59
C ARG A 85 -15.62 -4.38 -6.12
N ALA A 86 -15.08 -3.27 -6.62
CA ALA A 86 -15.87 -2.19 -7.21
C ALA A 86 -16.68 -2.69 -8.42
N LEU A 87 -16.08 -3.53 -9.27
CA LEU A 87 -16.79 -4.18 -10.37
C LEU A 87 -17.91 -5.09 -9.85
N GLY A 88 -17.65 -5.89 -8.81
CA GLY A 88 -18.65 -6.74 -8.18
C GLY A 88 -19.83 -5.95 -7.58
N GLU A 89 -19.54 -4.82 -6.93
CA GLU A 89 -20.55 -3.90 -6.38
C GLU A 89 -21.38 -3.27 -7.50
N ALA A 90 -20.75 -2.72 -8.54
CA ALA A 90 -21.46 -2.16 -9.70
C ALA A 90 -22.34 -3.23 -10.39
N LEU A 91 -21.82 -4.45 -10.54
CA LEU A 91 -22.61 -5.56 -11.07
C LEU A 91 -23.78 -5.94 -10.15
N ALA A 92 -23.65 -5.79 -8.83
CA ALA A 92 -24.73 -6.10 -7.89
C ALA A 92 -25.89 -5.10 -7.96
N GLU A 93 -25.61 -3.85 -8.34
CA GLU A 93 -26.60 -2.79 -8.55
C GLU A 93 -27.39 -2.93 -9.87
N GLU A 94 -26.88 -3.72 -10.82
CA GLU A 94 -27.54 -3.95 -12.10
C GLU A 94 -28.82 -4.82 -11.99
N PRO A 95 -29.79 -4.64 -12.91
CA PRO A 95 -30.96 -5.48 -13.01
C PRO A 95 -30.60 -6.98 -13.13
N GLU A 96 -31.46 -7.83 -12.58
CA GLU A 96 -31.23 -9.28 -12.52
C GLU A 96 -31.01 -9.92 -13.90
N GLU A 97 -31.69 -9.43 -14.93
CA GLU A 97 -31.50 -9.89 -16.32
C GLU A 97 -30.07 -9.62 -16.81
N THR A 98 -29.54 -8.42 -16.56
CA THR A 98 -28.16 -8.05 -16.92
C THR A 98 -27.15 -8.91 -16.18
N ARG A 99 -27.34 -9.11 -14.87
CA ARG A 99 -26.48 -9.98 -14.03
C ARG A 99 -26.47 -11.43 -14.52
N ALA A 100 -27.64 -11.97 -14.89
CA ALA A 100 -27.76 -13.32 -15.44
C ALA A 100 -27.03 -13.47 -16.78
N ARG A 101 -27.14 -12.46 -17.66
CA ARG A 101 -26.42 -12.40 -18.95
C ARG A 101 -24.91 -12.35 -18.78
N ILE A 102 -24.41 -11.64 -17.78
CA ILE A 102 -22.97 -11.53 -17.50
C ILE A 102 -22.45 -12.84 -16.90
N ARG A 103 -23.19 -13.44 -15.97
CA ARG A 103 -22.84 -14.73 -15.36
C ARG A 103 -22.74 -15.87 -16.39
N SER A 104 -23.67 -15.93 -17.34
CA SER A 104 -23.64 -16.97 -18.38
C SER A 104 -22.42 -16.85 -19.30
N ARG A 105 -21.92 -15.64 -19.56
CA ARG A 105 -20.72 -15.40 -20.36
C ARG A 105 -19.43 -15.69 -19.59
N LEU A 106 -19.36 -15.30 -18.31
CA LEU A 106 -18.19 -15.58 -17.47
C LEU A 106 -17.99 -17.08 -17.21
N GLY A 107 -19.07 -17.82 -16.97
CA GLY A 107 -19.02 -19.27 -16.78
C GLY A 107 -18.69 -20.07 -18.05
N ALA A 108 -18.73 -19.44 -19.22
CA ALA A 108 -18.33 -20.05 -20.50
C ALA A 108 -16.87 -19.76 -20.87
N ALA A 109 -16.18 -18.90 -20.12
CA ALA A 109 -14.82 -18.46 -20.37
C ALA A 109 -13.77 -19.07 -19.42
N GLY A 110 -14.18 -19.87 -18.43
CA GLY A 110 -13.32 -20.66 -17.54
C GLY A 110 -13.49 -22.15 -17.79
#